data_AF-A0A6I5YLG6-F1
#
_entry.id   AF-A0A6I5YLG6-F1
#
_cell.length_a   1.000
_cell.length_b   1.000
_cell.length_c   1.000
_cell.angle_alpha   90.00
_cell.angle_beta   90.00
_cell.angle_gamma   90.00
#
_symmetry.space_group_name_H-M   'P 1'
#
loop_
_entity.id
_entity.type
_entity.pdbx_description
1 polymer ?
#
loop_
_entity_poly.entity_id
_entity_poly.type
_entity_poly.pdbx_seq_one_letter_code
_entity_poly.pdbx_strand_id
1 'polypeptide(L)'
;MRPIPSFAAFAPSLVLLASCVGPAPQRSAPAPASTPPRFVPTPTPPAQPAPVTTEWQYRPVSPGGWTYRVEAAGAVAYFGASAGFGVGNARLTLRCDRASRRVSLSRAGVGQGVMTVRTSYGATNWPATASGGVTAQLVAFRAASDAVLDQIAYSRGKFAVEAAGQDMLIVPAWAEVARVIEDCRG
;
A
#
# COMPACT_ATOMS: atom_id res chain seq x y z
N MET A 1 -63.16 67.10 73.30
CA MET A 1 -64.22 66.38 74.04
C MET A 1 -64.78 65.33 73.06
N ARG A 2 -64.41 64.05 73.12
CA ARG A 2 -65.07 62.89 73.82
C ARG A 2 -66.59 62.79 73.53
N PRO A 3 -67.24 61.60 73.38
CA PRO A 3 -66.75 60.20 73.34
C PRO A 3 -67.45 59.21 72.32
N ILE A 4 -66.97 57.96 72.38
CA ILE A 4 -67.37 56.57 71.95
C ILE A 4 -68.88 56.23 72.26
N PRO A 5 -69.65 55.20 71.72
CA PRO A 5 -69.37 53.75 71.39
C PRO A 5 -70.00 53.16 70.08
N SER A 6 -69.49 52.07 69.46
CA SER A 6 -69.50 50.60 69.74
C SER A 6 -70.88 49.90 69.74
N PHE A 7 -71.18 49.02 68.76
CA PHE A 7 -71.28 47.53 68.92
C PHE A 7 -71.86 46.77 67.69
N ALA A 8 -71.15 45.67 67.35
CA ALA A 8 -71.54 44.34 66.85
C ALA A 8 -72.58 44.08 65.73
N ALA A 9 -72.04 43.50 64.64
CA ALA A 9 -72.31 42.17 64.03
C ALA A 9 -73.75 41.59 63.92
N PHE A 10 -74.20 41.27 62.70
CA PHE A 10 -74.22 39.90 62.12
C PHE A 10 -74.85 39.90 60.70
N ALA A 11 -74.35 39.03 59.83
CA ALA A 11 -74.78 38.77 58.44
C ALA A 11 -75.98 37.76 58.39
N PRO A 12 -76.39 37.18 57.24
CA PRO A 12 -76.29 37.55 55.81
C PRO A 12 -77.67 37.43 55.08
N SER A 13 -77.79 37.84 53.81
CA SER A 13 -78.75 37.21 52.87
C SER A 13 -78.43 37.52 51.41
N LEU A 14 -78.48 36.46 50.61
CA LEU A 14 -78.04 36.34 49.23
C LEU A 14 -78.82 37.22 48.24
N VAL A 15 -78.08 37.85 47.32
CA VAL A 15 -78.58 38.55 46.14
C VAL A 15 -78.36 37.67 44.91
N LEU A 16 -79.43 37.34 44.19
CA LEU A 16 -79.38 36.70 42.86
C LEU A 16 -79.29 37.79 41.79
N LEU A 17 -78.10 37.99 41.21
CA LEU A 17 -77.88 38.84 40.03
C LEU A 17 -77.61 37.98 38.80
N ALA A 18 -78.37 38.25 37.75
CA ALA A 18 -78.19 37.74 36.40
C ALA A 18 -76.86 38.20 35.80
N SER A 19 -76.20 37.37 34.98
CA SER A 19 -75.21 37.89 34.02
C SER A 19 -75.18 37.08 32.72
N CYS A 20 -75.20 37.84 31.62
CA CYS A 20 -75.09 37.39 30.24
C CYS A 20 -73.73 36.73 29.97
N VAL A 21 -73.73 35.54 29.37
CA VAL A 21 -72.51 34.94 28.82
C VAL A 21 -72.36 35.38 27.37
N GLY A 22 -71.30 36.13 27.09
CA GLY A 22 -70.86 36.48 25.74
C GLY A 22 -70.16 35.32 25.02
N PRO A 23 -69.94 35.40 23.70
CA PRO A 23 -69.41 34.29 22.91
C PRO A 23 -67.95 33.98 23.30
N ALA A 24 -67.60 32.69 23.29
CA ALA A 24 -66.27 32.20 23.65
C ALA A 24 -65.16 32.76 22.74
N PRO A 25 -63.94 33.00 23.26
CA PRO A 25 -62.81 33.44 22.46
C PRO A 25 -62.34 32.33 21.52
N GLN A 26 -62.16 32.70 20.24
CA GLN A 26 -61.69 31.80 19.20
C GLN A 26 -60.21 31.45 19.45
N ARG A 27 -59.94 30.16 19.61
CA ARG A 27 -58.60 29.62 19.91
C ARG A 27 -57.71 29.75 18.67
N SER A 28 -56.66 30.55 18.75
CA SER A 28 -55.66 30.71 17.69
C SER A 28 -55.01 29.35 17.37
N ALA A 29 -54.97 28.98 16.08
CA ALA A 29 -54.25 27.80 15.63
C ALA A 29 -52.74 27.92 15.93
N PRO A 30 -52.04 26.85 16.34
CA PRO A 30 -50.59 26.90 16.53
C PRO A 30 -49.89 27.18 15.20
N ALA A 31 -48.92 28.10 15.21
CA ALA A 31 -48.06 28.33 14.06
C ALA A 31 -47.27 27.04 13.73
N PRO A 32 -47.08 26.69 12.43
CA PRO A 32 -46.29 25.54 12.06
C PRO A 32 -44.84 25.71 12.53
N ALA A 33 -44.31 24.71 13.24
CA ALA A 33 -42.93 24.70 13.70
C ALA A 33 -41.97 24.67 12.49
N SER A 34 -41.04 25.62 12.45
CA SER A 34 -39.98 25.66 11.44
C SER A 34 -39.05 24.45 11.59
N THR A 35 -38.94 23.63 10.55
CA THR A 35 -37.98 22.52 10.50
C THR A 35 -36.54 23.07 10.59
N PRO A 36 -35.68 22.53 11.47
CA PRO A 36 -34.30 22.98 11.55
C PRO A 36 -33.54 22.69 10.24
N PRO A 37 -32.64 23.57 9.79
CA PRO A 37 -31.88 23.36 8.57
C PRO A 37 -31.03 22.09 8.70
N ARG A 38 -31.18 21.19 7.72
CA ARG A 38 -30.40 19.95 7.62
C ARG A 38 -28.94 20.32 7.29
N PHE A 39 -28.01 19.96 8.18
CA PHE A 39 -26.58 20.10 7.92
C PHE A 39 -26.20 19.29 6.68
N VAL A 40 -25.71 19.96 5.63
CA VAL A 40 -25.12 19.32 4.47
C VAL A 40 -23.63 19.13 4.77
N PRO A 41 -23.09 17.90 4.76
CA PRO A 41 -21.67 17.69 4.99
C PRO A 41 -20.86 18.37 3.87
N THR A 42 -19.87 19.17 4.27
CA THR A 42 -18.93 19.81 3.35
C THR A 42 -18.19 18.72 2.54
N PRO A 43 -18.04 18.86 1.21
CA PRO A 43 -17.27 17.91 0.42
C PRO A 43 -15.85 17.81 0.97
N THR A 44 -15.43 16.61 1.38
CA THR A 44 -14.04 16.36 1.77
C THR A 44 -13.17 16.59 0.54
N PRO A 45 -12.14 17.47 0.61
CA PRO A 45 -11.18 17.61 -0.47
C PRO A 45 -10.58 16.24 -0.83
N PRO A 46 -10.34 15.94 -2.12
CA PRO A 46 -9.69 14.68 -2.50
C PRO A 46 -8.37 14.55 -1.74
N ALA A 47 -8.15 13.38 -1.13
CA ALA A 47 -6.93 13.11 -0.40
C ALA A 47 -5.72 13.38 -1.31
N GLN A 48 -4.81 14.22 -0.85
CA GLN A 48 -3.56 14.48 -1.56
C GLN A 48 -2.79 13.16 -1.68
N PRO A 49 -2.27 12.80 -2.87
CA PRO A 49 -1.50 11.57 -3.03
C PRO A 49 -0.39 11.51 -1.98
N ALA A 50 -0.23 10.35 -1.33
CA ALA A 50 0.86 10.14 -0.39
C ALA A 50 2.19 10.54 -1.03
N PRO A 51 3.15 11.10 -0.27
CA PRO A 51 4.47 11.43 -0.80
C PRO A 51 5.03 10.19 -1.48
N VAL A 52 5.38 10.33 -2.77
CA VAL A 52 6.00 9.25 -3.55
C VAL A 52 7.26 8.81 -2.81
N THR A 53 7.19 7.67 -2.13
CA THR A 53 8.38 6.83 -1.92
C THR A 53 9.01 6.73 -3.29
N THR A 54 10.19 7.30 -3.51
CA THR A 54 10.82 7.38 -4.84
C THR A 54 10.71 6.02 -5.53
N GLU A 55 9.81 5.91 -6.51
CA GLU A 55 9.52 4.65 -7.21
C GLU A 55 10.85 4.07 -7.69
N TRP A 56 11.03 2.75 -7.62
CA TRP A 56 12.32 2.07 -7.88
C TRP A 56 12.99 2.53 -9.18
N GLN A 57 12.19 2.88 -10.20
CA GLN A 57 12.64 3.41 -11.49
C GLN A 57 13.42 4.73 -11.41
N TYR A 58 13.21 5.54 -10.36
CA TYR A 58 13.93 6.79 -10.12
C TYR A 58 15.13 6.63 -9.18
N ARG A 59 15.29 5.45 -8.54
CA ARG A 59 16.45 5.16 -7.71
C ARG A 59 17.68 4.82 -8.56
N PRO A 60 18.91 5.13 -8.12
CA PRO A 60 20.12 4.78 -8.85
C PRO A 60 20.30 3.25 -8.90
N VAL A 61 21.02 2.79 -9.92
CA VAL A 61 21.49 1.40 -9.99
C VAL A 61 22.47 1.16 -8.84
N SER A 62 22.39 -0.02 -8.24
CA SER A 62 23.31 -0.45 -7.19
C SER A 62 24.75 -0.50 -7.72
N PRO A 63 25.77 -0.13 -6.95
CA PRO A 63 27.15 -0.26 -7.39
C PRO A 63 27.49 -1.71 -7.77
N GLY A 64 28.04 -1.89 -8.96
CA GLY A 64 28.44 -3.19 -9.50
C GLY A 64 28.38 -3.27 -11.02
N GLY A 65 28.86 -4.38 -11.56
CA GLY A 65 28.79 -4.72 -12.97
C GLY A 65 28.37 -6.17 -13.17
N TRP A 66 27.92 -6.48 -14.37
CA TRP A 66 27.66 -7.86 -14.78
C TRP A 66 28.94 -8.53 -15.28
N THR A 67 29.03 -9.84 -15.07
CA THR A 67 30.03 -10.70 -15.71
C THR A 67 29.36 -11.98 -16.14
N TYR A 68 29.36 -12.22 -17.45
CA TYR A 68 28.85 -13.45 -18.04
C TYR A 68 29.94 -14.52 -18.12
N ARG A 69 29.58 -15.77 -17.87
CA ARG A 69 30.43 -16.95 -18.02
C ARG A 69 29.63 -18.14 -18.54
N VAL A 70 30.33 -19.06 -19.18
CA VAL A 70 29.80 -20.39 -19.51
C VAL A 70 30.42 -21.39 -18.53
N GLU A 71 29.58 -22.12 -17.81
CA GLU A 71 29.97 -23.19 -16.90
C GLU A 71 29.45 -24.54 -17.44
N ALA A 72 29.94 -25.65 -16.88
CA ALA A 72 29.51 -26.99 -17.28
C ALA A 72 27.99 -27.18 -17.14
N ALA A 73 27.38 -26.58 -16.11
CA ALA A 73 25.93 -26.66 -15.86
C ALA A 73 25.09 -25.74 -16.78
N GLY A 74 25.70 -24.72 -17.39
CA GLY A 74 25.00 -23.74 -18.22
C GLY A 74 25.63 -22.35 -18.20
N ALA A 75 24.98 -21.42 -18.89
CA ALA A 75 25.35 -20.00 -18.88
C ALA A 75 25.01 -19.36 -17.52
N VAL A 76 25.84 -18.42 -17.08
CA VAL A 76 25.64 -17.69 -15.82
C VAL A 76 26.08 -16.24 -15.95
N ALA A 77 25.34 -15.34 -15.30
CA ALA A 77 25.67 -13.94 -15.15
C ALA A 77 25.72 -13.59 -13.67
N TYR A 78 26.83 -12.99 -13.25
CA TYR A 78 27.07 -12.54 -11.88
C TYR A 78 27.03 -11.01 -11.83
N PHE A 79 26.28 -10.44 -10.87
CA PHE A 79 26.29 -9.01 -10.59
C PHE A 79 26.96 -8.73 -9.25
N GLY A 80 27.95 -7.85 -9.21
CA GLY A 80 28.66 -7.48 -7.99
C GLY A 80 29.68 -6.35 -8.20
N ALA A 81 30.30 -5.86 -7.12
CA ALA A 81 31.36 -4.87 -7.21
C ALA A 81 32.59 -5.46 -7.93
N SER A 82 33.03 -4.82 -9.01
CA SER A 82 34.16 -5.28 -9.83
C SER A 82 35.50 -4.93 -9.19
N ALA A 83 36.20 -5.91 -8.63
CA ALA A 83 37.67 -6.04 -8.60
C ALA A 83 38.04 -7.39 -7.97
N GLY A 84 37.64 -8.48 -8.60
CA GLY A 84 37.96 -9.83 -8.13
C GLY A 84 37.08 -10.81 -8.88
N PHE A 85 37.67 -11.52 -9.85
CA PHE A 85 37.04 -12.48 -10.76
C PHE A 85 36.51 -13.75 -10.06
N GLY A 86 35.87 -13.61 -8.91
CA GLY A 86 35.39 -14.70 -8.06
C GLY A 86 33.88 -14.63 -7.79
N VAL A 87 33.24 -15.80 -7.80
CA VAL A 87 31.82 -16.03 -7.50
C VAL A 87 31.44 -15.55 -6.08
N GLY A 88 32.41 -15.40 -5.17
CA GLY A 88 32.19 -15.10 -3.75
C GLY A 88 31.57 -13.73 -3.43
N ASN A 89 31.64 -12.75 -4.34
CA ASN A 89 31.14 -11.39 -4.11
C ASN A 89 29.88 -11.04 -4.91
N ALA A 90 29.26 -12.03 -5.57
CA ALA A 90 28.06 -11.80 -6.36
C ALA A 90 26.86 -11.47 -5.45
N ARG A 91 26.25 -10.30 -5.67
CA ARG A 91 25.03 -9.85 -4.98
C ARG A 91 23.77 -10.43 -5.64
N LEU A 92 23.83 -10.67 -6.94
CA LEU A 92 22.80 -11.35 -7.73
C LEU A 92 23.47 -12.30 -8.72
N THR A 93 22.85 -13.45 -8.97
CA THR A 93 23.28 -14.38 -9.99
C THR A 93 22.07 -14.88 -10.76
N LEU A 94 22.17 -14.83 -12.08
CA LEU A 94 21.23 -15.45 -12.99
C LEU A 94 21.94 -16.63 -13.64
N ARG A 95 21.43 -17.84 -13.45
CA ARG A 95 22.06 -19.06 -13.95
C ARG A 95 21.04 -19.88 -14.72
N CYS A 96 21.46 -20.39 -15.87
CA CYS A 96 20.78 -21.47 -16.56
C CYS A 96 21.25 -22.82 -16.02
N ASP A 97 20.31 -23.67 -15.63
CA ASP A 97 20.50 -25.12 -15.56
C ASP A 97 20.04 -25.71 -16.89
N ARG A 98 21.00 -26.12 -17.72
CA ARG A 98 20.71 -26.68 -19.04
C ARG A 98 20.01 -28.04 -18.97
N ALA A 99 20.31 -28.84 -17.95
CA ALA A 99 19.74 -30.18 -17.83
C ALA A 99 18.23 -30.12 -17.56
N SER A 100 17.80 -29.19 -16.70
CA SER A 100 16.38 -29.00 -16.39
C SER A 100 15.70 -27.85 -17.15
N ARG A 101 16.44 -27.12 -17.98
CA ARG A 101 15.95 -25.97 -18.77
C ARG A 101 15.23 -24.94 -17.89
N ARG A 102 15.85 -24.64 -16.75
CA ARG A 102 15.38 -23.68 -15.77
C ARG A 102 16.40 -22.58 -15.55
N VAL A 103 15.89 -21.38 -15.33
CA VAL A 103 16.68 -20.23 -14.91
C VAL A 103 16.51 -20.08 -13.40
N SER A 104 17.61 -20.06 -12.67
CA SER A 104 17.65 -19.70 -11.26
C SER A 104 18.10 -18.26 -11.09
N LEU A 105 17.37 -17.51 -10.27
CA LEU A 105 17.75 -16.18 -9.79
C LEU A 105 18.12 -16.30 -8.31
N SER A 106 19.39 -16.11 -7.97
CA SER A 106 19.87 -16.14 -6.59
C SER A 106 20.34 -14.78 -6.13
N ARG A 107 19.88 -14.34 -4.96
CA ARG A 107 20.27 -13.09 -4.31
C ARG A 107 21.04 -13.40 -3.03
N ALA A 108 22.21 -12.76 -2.86
CA ALA A 108 23.01 -12.95 -1.66
C ALA A 108 22.38 -12.26 -0.45
N GLY A 109 22.47 -12.91 0.70
CA GLY A 109 21.91 -12.44 1.97
C GLY A 109 20.89 -13.42 2.55
N VAL A 110 20.60 -13.22 3.84
CA VAL A 110 19.57 -13.97 4.56
C VAL A 110 18.20 -13.46 4.15
N GLY A 111 17.28 -14.36 3.84
CA GLY A 111 15.92 -14.03 3.43
C GLY A 111 15.09 -15.30 3.30
N GLN A 112 13.77 -15.16 3.18
CA GLN A 112 12.86 -16.30 3.09
C GLN A 112 11.55 -15.91 2.41
N GLY A 113 10.86 -16.90 1.83
CA GLY A 113 9.52 -16.74 1.28
C GLY A 113 9.51 -16.37 -0.20
N VAL A 114 9.35 -15.08 -0.49
CA VAL A 114 9.10 -14.58 -1.85
C VAL A 114 10.20 -13.60 -2.26
N MET A 115 10.68 -13.75 -3.48
CA MET A 115 11.51 -12.77 -4.17
C MET A 115 10.64 -12.00 -5.17
N THR A 116 10.57 -10.68 -5.05
CA THR A 116 9.80 -9.84 -5.97
C THR A 116 10.73 -9.28 -7.04
N VAL A 117 10.43 -9.54 -8.30
CA VAL A 117 11.16 -8.98 -9.44
C VAL A 117 10.32 -7.87 -10.05
N ARG A 118 10.84 -6.64 -10.02
CA ARG A 118 10.21 -5.46 -10.61
C ARG A 118 10.90 -5.08 -11.91
N THR A 119 10.12 -5.00 -12.97
CA THR A 119 10.55 -4.57 -14.30
C THR A 119 9.71 -3.39 -14.75
N SER A 120 10.02 -2.80 -15.91
CA SER A 120 9.12 -1.81 -16.53
C SER A 120 7.75 -2.36 -16.95
N TYR A 121 7.54 -3.68 -16.87
CA TYR A 121 6.26 -4.34 -17.15
C TYR A 121 5.43 -4.61 -15.87
N GLY A 122 5.99 -4.38 -14.69
CA GLY A 122 5.33 -4.59 -13.40
C GLY A 122 6.16 -5.41 -12.42
N ALA A 123 5.53 -5.80 -11.31
CA ALA A 123 6.14 -6.63 -10.27
C ALA A 123 5.61 -8.06 -10.34
N THR A 124 6.51 -9.04 -10.31
CA THR A 124 6.16 -10.47 -10.26
C THR A 124 6.79 -11.12 -9.03
N ASN A 125 5.98 -11.90 -8.31
CA ASN A 125 6.40 -12.63 -7.11
C ASN A 125 6.91 -14.03 -7.47
N TRP A 126 8.11 -14.35 -7.00
CA TRP A 126 8.78 -15.62 -7.27
C TRP A 126 8.93 -16.38 -5.95
N PRO A 127 8.34 -17.57 -5.81
CA PRO A 127 8.62 -18.43 -4.66
C PRO A 127 10.11 -18.68 -4.56
N ALA A 128 10.68 -18.44 -3.38
CA ALA A 128 12.11 -18.45 -3.17
C ALA A 128 12.47 -19.21 -1.89
N THR A 129 13.50 -20.03 -1.97
CA THR A 129 13.99 -20.85 -0.87
C THR A 129 15.32 -20.31 -0.39
N ALA A 130 15.48 -20.20 0.93
CA ALA A 130 16.77 -19.94 1.54
C ALA A 130 17.70 -21.13 1.25
N SER A 131 18.92 -20.83 0.83
CA SER A 131 19.98 -21.81 0.59
C SER A 131 21.16 -21.50 1.51
N GLY A 132 21.50 -22.46 2.37
CA GLY A 132 22.62 -22.37 3.31
C GLY A 132 23.88 -23.00 2.72
N GLY A 133 24.69 -22.19 2.03
CA GLY A 133 26.05 -22.54 1.62
C GLY A 133 27.09 -21.73 2.40
N VAL A 134 28.31 -21.60 1.85
CA VAL A 134 29.37 -20.73 2.42
C VAL A 134 28.87 -19.29 2.63
N THR A 135 27.96 -18.83 1.76
CA THR A 135 27.26 -17.56 1.89
C THR A 135 25.76 -17.82 1.87
N ALA A 136 25.00 -17.15 2.75
CA ALA A 136 23.54 -17.21 2.74
C ALA A 136 22.98 -16.64 1.43
N GLN A 137 22.04 -17.35 0.80
CA GLN A 137 21.39 -16.91 -0.43
C GLN A 137 19.89 -17.20 -0.39
N LEU A 138 19.12 -16.39 -1.11
CA LEU A 138 17.72 -16.66 -1.45
C LEU A 138 17.64 -17.00 -2.94
N VAL A 139 17.08 -18.16 -3.29
CA VAL A 139 17.06 -18.67 -4.66
C VAL A 139 15.64 -18.90 -5.13
N ALA A 140 15.32 -18.38 -6.31
CA ALA A 140 14.06 -18.62 -6.99
C ALA A 140 14.30 -19.24 -8.38
N PHE A 141 13.32 -19.97 -8.90
CA PHE A 141 13.42 -20.66 -10.19
C PHE A 141 12.27 -20.26 -11.12
N ARG A 142 12.56 -20.29 -12.42
CA ARG A 142 11.60 -20.17 -13.54
C ARG A 142 11.96 -21.15 -14.66
N ALA A 143 10.95 -21.59 -15.40
CA ALA A 143 11.19 -22.31 -16.64
C ALA A 143 11.86 -21.37 -17.65
N ALA A 144 12.77 -21.88 -18.49
CA ALA A 144 13.42 -21.06 -19.52
C ALA A 144 12.42 -20.48 -20.54
N SER A 145 11.26 -21.12 -20.70
CA SER A 145 10.16 -20.67 -21.55
C SER A 145 9.25 -19.62 -20.91
N ASP A 146 9.47 -19.24 -19.64
CA ASP A 146 8.61 -18.27 -18.96
C ASP A 146 8.82 -16.86 -19.54
N ALA A 147 7.74 -16.24 -20.02
CA ALA A 147 7.74 -14.90 -20.59
C ALA A 147 8.13 -13.80 -19.59
N VAL A 148 8.07 -14.06 -18.27
CA VAL A 148 8.60 -13.12 -17.27
C VAL A 148 10.11 -12.89 -17.43
N LEU A 149 10.84 -13.83 -18.02
CA LEU A 149 12.26 -13.66 -18.31
C LEU A 149 12.48 -12.58 -19.39
N ASP A 150 11.59 -12.49 -20.37
CA ASP A 150 11.62 -11.43 -21.38
C ASP A 150 11.35 -10.06 -20.77
N GLN A 151 10.45 -9.99 -19.78
CA GLN A 151 10.19 -8.75 -19.05
C GLN A 151 11.44 -8.24 -18.31
N ILE A 152 12.31 -9.14 -17.85
CA ILE A 152 13.60 -8.79 -17.26
C ILE A 152 14.57 -8.32 -18.35
N ALA A 153 14.75 -9.11 -19.41
CA ALA A 153 15.70 -8.85 -20.50
C ALA A 153 15.41 -7.52 -21.22
N TYR A 154 14.13 -7.18 -21.40
CA TYR A 154 13.68 -5.96 -22.08
C TYR A 154 13.23 -4.86 -21.13
N SER A 155 13.55 -4.95 -19.83
CA SER A 155 13.25 -3.88 -18.89
C SER A 155 13.99 -2.59 -19.29
N ARG A 156 13.35 -1.43 -19.10
CA ARG A 156 13.91 -0.12 -19.48
C ARG A 156 15.13 0.26 -18.63
N GLY A 157 16.32 -0.16 -19.06
CA GLY A 157 17.63 0.16 -18.49
C GLY A 157 17.99 -0.60 -17.21
N LYS A 158 17.02 -0.85 -16.31
CA LYS A 158 17.25 -1.55 -15.04
C LYS A 158 16.02 -2.33 -14.58
N PHE A 159 16.21 -3.22 -13.62
CA PHE A 159 15.16 -3.93 -12.90
C PHE A 159 15.53 -4.02 -11.41
N ALA A 160 14.55 -4.28 -10.54
CA ALA A 160 14.79 -4.42 -9.11
C ALA A 160 14.44 -5.81 -8.60
N VAL A 161 15.19 -6.28 -7.61
CA VAL A 161 14.97 -7.53 -6.91
C VAL A 161 14.81 -7.23 -5.42
N GLU A 162 13.65 -7.60 -4.88
CA GLU A 162 13.30 -7.41 -3.47
C GLU A 162 13.12 -8.77 -2.80
N ALA A 163 13.36 -8.81 -1.50
CA ALA A 163 13.07 -9.94 -0.64
C ALA A 163 13.00 -9.42 0.80
N ALA A 164 12.13 -10.03 1.60
CA ALA A 164 11.96 -9.66 2.99
C ALA A 164 13.31 -9.73 3.75
N GLY A 165 13.61 -8.66 4.51
CA GLY A 165 14.84 -8.56 5.30
C GLY A 165 16.09 -8.14 4.53
N GLN A 166 15.98 -7.72 3.26
CA GLN A 166 17.11 -7.28 2.45
C GLN A 166 16.79 -6.02 1.64
N ASP A 167 17.73 -5.07 1.58
CA ASP A 167 17.60 -3.83 0.80
C ASP A 167 17.38 -4.08 -0.70
N MET A 168 16.32 -3.52 -1.27
CA MET A 168 16.01 -3.59 -2.71
C MET A 168 17.27 -3.43 -3.57
N LEU A 169 17.57 -4.47 -4.36
CA LEU A 169 18.72 -4.49 -5.24
C LEU A 169 18.30 -4.07 -6.64
N ILE A 170 18.77 -2.92 -7.10
CA ILE A 170 18.48 -2.40 -8.44
C ILE A 170 19.69 -2.65 -9.33
N VAL A 171 19.52 -3.40 -10.41
CA VAL A 171 20.61 -3.83 -11.30
C VAL A 171 20.29 -3.44 -12.74
N PRO A 172 21.31 -3.23 -13.58
CA PRO A 172 21.06 -2.88 -14.97
C PRO A 172 20.55 -4.09 -15.76
N ALA A 173 19.67 -3.85 -16.73
CA ALA A 173 19.17 -4.88 -17.66
C ALA A 173 20.12 -5.00 -18.88
N TRP A 174 21.39 -5.35 -18.64
CA TRP A 174 22.41 -5.44 -19.69
C TRP A 174 22.41 -6.79 -20.43
N ALA A 175 23.22 -6.87 -21.48
CA ALA A 175 23.25 -7.99 -22.42
C ALA A 175 23.57 -9.35 -21.77
N GLU A 176 24.31 -9.39 -20.67
CA GLU A 176 24.64 -10.61 -19.95
C GLU A 176 23.39 -11.33 -19.44
N VAL A 177 22.37 -10.57 -19.01
CA VAL A 177 21.09 -11.11 -18.53
C VAL A 177 20.32 -11.77 -19.67
N ALA A 178 20.15 -11.04 -20.78
CA ALA A 178 19.47 -11.57 -21.96
C ALA A 178 20.21 -12.80 -22.51
N ARG A 179 21.56 -12.77 -22.53
CA ARG A 179 22.36 -13.88 -23.03
C ARG A 179 22.17 -15.16 -22.21
N VAL A 180 22.10 -15.09 -20.88
CA VAL A 180 21.80 -16.26 -20.04
C VAL A 180 20.41 -16.84 -20.36
N ILE A 181 19.41 -15.97 -20.57
CA ILE A 181 18.04 -16.38 -20.87
C ILE A 181 18.00 -17.11 -22.23
N GLU A 182 18.60 -16.52 -23.26
CA GLU A 182 18.64 -17.10 -24.61
C GLU A 182 19.44 -18.41 -24.64
N ASP A 183 20.61 -18.47 -24.00
CA ASP A 183 21.39 -19.72 -23.89
C ASP A 183 20.63 -20.83 -23.15
N CYS A 184 19.69 -20.45 -22.27
CA CYS A 184 18.83 -21.39 -21.57
C CYS A 184 17.61 -21.82 -22.39
N ARG A 185 17.30 -21.10 -23.47
CA ARG A 185 16.24 -21.41 -24.44
C ARG A 185 16.74 -22.19 -25.66
N GLY A 186 18.05 -22.33 -25.81
CA GLY A 186 18.66 -23.26 -26.77
C GLY A 186 18.66 -22.72 -28.19
#